data_AF-A0A9D8B7L3-F1
#
_entry.id   AF-A0A9D8B7L3-F1
#
_cell.length_a   1.000
_cell.length_b   1.000
_cell.length_c   1.000
_cell.angle_alpha   90.00
_cell.angle_beta   90.00
_cell.angle_gamma   90.00
#
_symmetry.space_group_name_H-M   'P 1'
#
loop_
_entity.id
_entity.type
_entity.pdbx_description
1 polymer ?
#
loop_
_entity_poly.entity_id
_entity_poly.type
_entity_poly.pdbx_seq_one_letter_code
_entity_poly.pdbx_strand_id
1 'polypeptide(L)'
;MADGWSYFVYVVLPYVTIVAFLVGVGYRVQRWRKLPRAKSIIFPPVKGRTGTVKAVGTDILLFVKTFRNSKVLWAMAFLFHVGLALVIFGHLRTVTEFSWLWGLFDLSDEGIKDVSLIMGSIAGIALLTGVVLLLGRRLTPTCRFISIFQDYYVLVILLGIGITGMGMRFFSEIEVEEIHHYSRGVLAFSPESEIKNAWFMWHFFLAQTLIIYFPFSKLIHLFSKPVTEAWTTR
;
A
#
# COMPACT_ATOMS: atom_id res chain seq x y z
N MET A 1 10.06 -20.95 23.79
CA MET A 1 9.55 -21.59 22.56
C MET A 1 8.51 -20.64 22.01
N ALA A 2 8.80 -19.96 20.90
CA ALA A 2 7.78 -19.19 20.19
C ALA A 2 6.58 -20.11 19.95
N ASP A 3 5.36 -19.63 20.19
CA ASP A 3 4.18 -20.42 19.84
C ASP A 3 4.20 -20.71 18.34
N GLY A 4 3.63 -21.85 17.92
CA GLY A 4 3.66 -22.26 16.50
C GLY A 4 3.09 -21.19 15.56
N TRP A 5 2.23 -20.32 16.09
CA TRP A 5 1.68 -19.16 15.41
C TRP A 5 2.74 -18.08 15.11
N SER A 6 3.50 -17.61 16.10
CA SER A 6 4.54 -16.60 15.88
C SER A 6 5.62 -17.11 14.93
N TYR A 7 6.01 -18.39 15.04
CA TYR A 7 6.94 -18.99 14.10
C TYR A 7 6.39 -18.94 12.66
N PHE A 8 5.12 -19.32 12.46
CA PHE A 8 4.50 -19.24 11.14
C PHE A 8 4.52 -17.80 10.59
N VAL A 9 4.11 -16.82 11.38
CA VAL A 9 3.96 -15.41 10.95
C VAL A 9 5.31 -14.73 10.67
N TYR A 10 6.34 -15.00 11.48
CA TYR A 10 7.65 -14.34 11.39
C TYR A 10 8.68 -15.09 10.56
N VAL A 11 8.58 -16.42 10.47
CA VAL A 11 9.61 -17.23 9.77
C VAL A 11 9.09 -17.72 8.43
N VAL A 12 7.92 -18.34 8.38
CA VAL A 12 7.43 -19.02 7.18
C VAL A 12 6.72 -18.04 6.22
N LEU A 13 5.78 -17.27 6.75
CA LEU A 13 4.90 -16.41 5.98
C LEU A 13 5.63 -15.33 5.16
N PRO A 14 6.76 -14.74 5.60
CA PRO A 14 7.46 -13.72 4.80
C PRO A 14 7.96 -14.27 3.48
N TYR A 15 8.54 -15.47 3.48
CA TYR A 15 9.01 -16.11 2.24
C TYR A 15 7.85 -16.49 1.32
N VAL A 16 6.77 -17.04 1.88
CA VAL A 16 5.54 -17.32 1.11
C VAL A 16 5.01 -16.03 0.48
N THR A 17 5.00 -14.94 1.24
CA THR A 17 4.54 -13.61 0.81
C THR A 17 5.37 -13.09 -0.36
N ILE A 18 6.70 -13.13 -0.25
CA ILE A 18 7.63 -12.69 -1.30
C ILE A 18 7.41 -13.50 -2.58
N VAL A 19 7.35 -14.84 -2.47
CA VAL A 19 7.17 -15.72 -3.64
C VAL A 19 5.81 -15.48 -4.29
N ALA A 20 4.72 -15.47 -3.51
CA ALA A 20 3.37 -15.26 -4.02
C ALA A 20 3.23 -13.91 -4.73
N PHE A 21 3.80 -12.85 -4.15
CA PHE A 21 3.79 -11.52 -4.73
C PHE A 21 4.58 -11.46 -6.05
N LEU A 22 5.84 -11.90 -6.05
CA LEU A 22 6.70 -11.82 -7.24
C LEU A 22 6.17 -12.67 -8.39
N VAL A 23 5.78 -13.92 -8.12
CA VAL A 23 5.21 -14.82 -9.13
C VAL A 23 3.87 -14.29 -9.63
N GLY A 24 3.00 -13.83 -8.72
CA GLY A 24 1.69 -13.29 -9.07
C GLY A 24 1.80 -12.04 -9.96
N VAL A 25 2.66 -11.08 -9.61
CA VAL A 25 2.91 -9.89 -10.42
C VAL A 25 3.52 -10.27 -11.77
N GLY A 26 4.53 -11.15 -11.78
CA GLY A 26 5.18 -11.62 -13.01
C GLY A 26 4.19 -12.27 -13.98
N TYR A 27 3.32 -13.15 -13.48
CA TYR A 27 2.24 -13.78 -14.24
C TYR A 27 1.28 -12.74 -14.84
N ARG A 28 0.86 -11.73 -14.06
CA ARG A 28 -0.06 -10.67 -14.51
C ARG A 28 0.58 -9.82 -15.62
N VAL A 29 1.83 -9.40 -15.43
CA VAL A 29 2.58 -8.63 -16.43
C VAL A 29 2.75 -9.43 -17.72
N GLN A 30 3.12 -10.70 -17.63
CA GLN A 30 3.25 -11.57 -18.81
C GLN A 30 1.92 -11.74 -19.54
N ARG A 31 0.81 -11.87 -18.82
CA ARG A 31 -0.52 -11.96 -19.41
C ARG A 31 -0.89 -10.67 -20.16
N TRP A 32 -0.62 -9.50 -19.59
CA TRP A 32 -0.88 -8.22 -20.27
C TRP A 32 -0.07 -8.06 -21.55
N ARG A 33 1.17 -8.57 -21.58
CA ARG A 33 2.00 -8.57 -22.80
C ARG A 33 1.40 -9.38 -23.94
N LYS A 34 0.56 -10.38 -23.64
CA LYS A 34 -0.06 -11.27 -24.64
C LYS A 34 -1.46 -10.83 -25.08
N LEU A 35 -2.10 -9.89 -24.38
CA LEU A 35 -3.48 -9.48 -24.69
C LEU A 35 -3.53 -8.48 -25.86
N PRO A 36 -4.52 -8.61 -26.77
CA PRO A 36 -4.70 -7.67 -27.87
C PRO A 36 -5.04 -6.28 -27.35
N ARG A 37 -4.48 -5.25 -27.98
CA ARG A 37 -4.61 -3.85 -27.57
C ARG A 37 -5.92 -3.27 -28.11
N ALA A 38 -6.94 -3.16 -27.26
CA ALA A 38 -8.18 -2.49 -27.62
C ALA A 38 -8.04 -0.96 -27.45
N LYS A 39 -8.30 -0.19 -28.52
CA LYS A 39 -8.46 1.26 -28.41
C LYS A 39 -9.81 1.55 -27.77
N SER A 40 -9.81 2.29 -26.66
CA SER A 40 -11.06 2.75 -26.04
C SER A 40 -11.75 3.76 -26.95
N ILE A 41 -13.01 3.50 -27.30
CA ILE A 41 -13.85 4.41 -28.07
C ILE A 41 -14.35 5.56 -27.17
N ILE A 42 -14.53 5.29 -25.87
CA ILE A 42 -15.12 6.22 -24.89
C ILE A 42 -14.07 7.25 -24.41
N PHE A 43 -12.81 6.85 -24.32
CA PHE A 43 -11.71 7.73 -23.92
C PHE A 43 -10.72 7.82 -25.08
N PRO A 44 -10.89 8.79 -26.00
CA PRO A 44 -10.04 8.90 -27.17
C PRO A 44 -8.58 9.08 -26.72
N PRO A 45 -7.63 8.34 -27.31
CA PRO A 45 -6.24 8.40 -26.90
C PRO A 45 -5.67 9.80 -27.16
N VAL A 46 -4.94 10.35 -26.18
CA VAL A 46 -4.23 11.62 -26.33
C VAL A 46 -3.14 11.45 -27.39
N LYS A 47 -3.11 12.34 -28.39
CA LYS A 47 -2.10 12.31 -29.44
C LYS A 47 -0.73 12.72 -28.89
N GLY A 48 0.31 11.96 -29.24
CA GLY A 48 1.72 12.26 -28.93
C GLY A 48 2.20 11.74 -27.57
N ARG A 49 3.47 11.28 -27.53
CA ARG A 49 4.10 10.66 -26.35
C ARG A 49 4.10 11.58 -25.12
N THR A 50 4.40 12.87 -25.30
CA THR A 50 4.41 13.87 -24.21
C THR A 50 3.02 14.14 -23.67
N GLY A 51 2.02 14.25 -24.57
CA GLY A 51 0.63 14.45 -24.21
C GLY A 51 0.08 13.28 -23.39
N THR A 52 0.40 12.04 -23.76
CA THR A 52 -0.05 10.89 -22.98
C THR A 52 0.62 10.81 -21.63
N VAL A 53 1.96 10.95 -21.53
CA VAL A 53 2.66 10.92 -20.23
C VAL A 53 2.08 11.97 -19.27
N LYS A 54 1.83 13.19 -19.76
CA LYS A 54 1.21 14.25 -18.96
C LYS A 54 -0.20 13.87 -18.50
N ALA A 55 -1.03 13.33 -19.40
CA ALA A 55 -2.39 12.94 -19.07
C ALA A 55 -2.45 11.79 -18.04
N VAL A 56 -1.61 10.77 -18.23
CA VAL A 56 -1.49 9.64 -17.30
C VAL A 56 -0.98 10.12 -15.95
N GLY A 57 0.12 10.89 -15.91
CA GLY A 57 0.68 11.42 -14.67
C GLY A 57 -0.31 12.30 -13.91
N THR A 58 -1.05 13.15 -14.62
CA THR A 58 -2.08 14.01 -14.03
C THR A 58 -3.24 13.19 -13.45
N ASP A 59 -3.66 12.11 -14.12
CA ASP A 59 -4.72 11.23 -13.61
C ASP A 59 -4.28 10.39 -12.40
N ILE A 60 -3.01 9.96 -12.38
CA ILE A 60 -2.41 9.23 -11.26
C ILE A 60 -2.28 10.14 -10.02
N LEU A 61 -1.82 11.38 -10.21
CA LEU A 61 -1.55 12.30 -9.10
C LEU A 61 -2.80 13.01 -8.59
N LEU A 62 -3.65 13.49 -9.49
CA LEU A 62 -4.76 14.40 -9.14
C LEU A 62 -6.15 13.79 -9.34
N PHE A 63 -6.26 12.56 -9.87
CA PHE A 63 -7.53 11.88 -10.10
C PHE A 63 -8.55 12.76 -10.86
N VAL A 64 -8.09 13.51 -11.88
CA VAL A 64 -8.89 14.54 -12.57
C VAL A 64 -10.20 13.98 -13.14
N LYS A 65 -10.20 12.73 -13.63
CA LYS A 65 -11.42 12.07 -14.12
C LYS A 65 -12.45 11.89 -13.01
N THR A 66 -12.01 11.43 -11.82
CA THR A 66 -12.87 11.29 -10.65
C THR A 66 -13.37 12.63 -10.17
N PHE A 67 -12.52 13.67 -10.15
CA PHE A 67 -12.90 15.03 -9.76
C PHE A 67 -14.03 15.59 -10.61
N ARG A 68 -13.94 15.41 -11.94
CA ARG A 68 -14.98 15.85 -12.89
C ARG A 68 -16.30 15.10 -12.73
N ASN A 69 -16.25 13.82 -12.35
CA ASN A 69 -17.45 12.99 -12.20
C ASN A 69 -18.14 13.14 -10.83
N SER A 70 -17.36 13.20 -9.75
CA SER A 70 -17.89 13.34 -8.38
C SER A 70 -16.83 13.92 -7.45
N LYS A 71 -17.05 15.18 -7.04
CA LYS A 71 -16.16 15.89 -6.11
C LYS A 71 -16.07 15.21 -4.74
N VAL A 72 -17.18 14.63 -4.27
CA VAL A 72 -17.23 13.91 -2.98
C VAL A 72 -16.40 12.63 -3.04
N LEU A 73 -16.59 11.81 -4.08
CA LEU A 73 -15.78 10.60 -4.26
C LEU A 73 -14.31 10.95 -4.45
N TRP A 74 -14.02 12.02 -5.17
CA TRP A 74 -12.65 12.51 -5.35
C TRP A 74 -12.01 12.85 -4.01
N ALA A 75 -12.67 13.63 -3.15
CA ALA A 75 -12.11 14.02 -1.85
C ALA A 75 -11.83 12.79 -0.96
N MET A 76 -12.78 11.84 -0.89
CA MET A 76 -12.61 10.60 -0.13
C MET A 76 -11.46 9.74 -0.68
N ALA A 77 -11.40 9.56 -2.00
CA ALA A 77 -10.36 8.77 -2.66
C ALA A 77 -9.00 9.45 -2.56
N PHE A 78 -8.93 10.76 -2.70
CA PHE A 78 -7.70 11.54 -2.61
C PHE A 78 -7.10 11.46 -1.21
N LEU A 79 -7.92 11.69 -0.17
CA LEU A 79 -7.50 11.54 1.23
C LEU A 79 -6.95 10.13 1.51
N PHE A 80 -7.67 9.10 1.06
CA PHE A 80 -7.24 7.70 1.20
C PHE A 80 -5.88 7.46 0.51
N HIS A 81 -5.72 7.87 -0.76
CA HIS A 81 -4.49 7.60 -1.50
C HIS A 81 -3.29 8.42 -1.01
N VAL A 82 -3.49 9.67 -0.63
CA VAL A 82 -2.43 10.50 -0.04
C VAL A 82 -2.00 9.91 1.30
N GLY A 83 -2.94 9.56 2.18
CA GLY A 83 -2.65 8.87 3.44
C GLY A 83 -1.89 7.56 3.19
N LEU A 84 -2.37 6.73 2.26
CA LEU A 84 -1.72 5.48 1.89
C LEU A 84 -0.29 5.69 1.38
N ALA A 85 -0.08 6.66 0.49
CA ALA A 85 1.23 6.96 -0.08
C ALA A 85 2.22 7.43 1.00
N LEU A 86 1.77 8.31 1.90
CA LEU A 86 2.58 8.78 3.02
C LEU A 86 2.92 7.63 4.00
N VAL A 87 1.96 6.75 4.30
CA VAL A 87 2.21 5.56 5.13
C VAL A 87 3.22 4.63 4.46
N ILE A 88 3.08 4.34 3.16
CA ILE A 88 4.03 3.50 2.42
C ILE A 88 5.43 4.13 2.43
N PHE A 89 5.52 5.45 2.20
CA PHE A 89 6.79 6.16 2.27
C PHE A 89 7.41 6.09 3.67
N GLY A 90 6.59 6.23 4.72
CA GLY A 90 7.00 6.02 6.11
C GLY A 90 7.50 4.61 6.39
N HIS A 91 6.92 3.58 5.77
CA HIS A 91 7.38 2.20 5.90
C HIS A 91 8.74 1.96 5.24
N LEU A 92 9.09 2.70 4.18
CA LEU A 92 10.42 2.60 3.59
C LEU A 92 11.50 2.95 4.62
N ARG A 93 11.26 3.98 5.44
CA ARG A 93 12.15 4.34 6.55
C ARG A 93 12.27 3.22 7.61
N THR A 94 11.18 2.52 7.93
CA THR A 94 11.21 1.48 8.98
C THR A 94 11.82 0.16 8.53
N VAL A 95 11.99 -0.03 7.22
CA VAL A 95 12.60 -1.24 6.64
C VAL A 95 14.01 -0.95 6.11
N THR A 96 14.31 0.30 5.76
CA THR A 96 15.60 0.71 5.20
C THR A 96 16.16 1.92 5.93
N GLU A 97 17.44 1.83 6.30
CA GLU A 97 18.20 2.92 6.90
C GLU A 97 18.61 3.93 5.82
N PHE A 98 17.70 4.81 5.42
CA PHE A 98 18.04 5.97 4.58
C PHE A 98 18.75 7.07 5.39
N SER A 99 19.88 6.74 6.03
CA SER A 99 20.66 7.68 6.85
C SER A 99 21.09 8.93 6.07
N TRP A 100 21.42 8.78 4.78
CA TRP A 100 21.80 9.89 3.90
C TRP A 100 20.70 10.93 3.69
N LEU A 101 19.42 10.53 3.67
CA LEU A 101 18.30 11.44 3.43
C LEU A 101 18.11 12.39 4.60
N TRP A 102 18.27 11.90 5.82
CA TRP A 102 18.13 12.69 7.05
C TRP A 102 19.33 13.57 7.32
N GLY A 103 20.53 13.12 6.91
CA GLY A 103 21.75 13.94 6.95
C GLY A 103 21.66 15.21 6.08
N LEU A 104 20.80 15.23 5.04
CA LEU A 104 20.54 16.45 4.25
C LEU A 104 19.74 17.51 5.01
N PHE A 105 19.01 17.12 6.05
CA PHE A 105 18.17 18.01 6.85
C PHE A 105 18.79 18.39 8.21
N ASP A 106 20.01 17.92 8.49
CA ASP A 106 20.76 18.16 9.74
C ASP A 106 19.92 17.89 11.00
N LEU A 107 19.08 16.85 10.95
CA LEU A 107 18.19 16.47 12.05
C LEU A 107 18.91 15.52 13.02
N SER A 108 18.78 15.76 14.32
CA SER A 108 19.18 14.82 15.36
C SER A 108 18.30 13.56 15.36
N ASP A 109 18.78 12.46 15.94
CA ASP A 109 18.00 11.21 16.05
C ASP A 109 16.63 11.41 16.72
N GLU A 110 16.57 12.32 17.70
CA GLU A 110 15.33 12.73 18.37
C GLU A 110 14.39 13.49 17.43
N GLY A 111 14.90 14.50 16.70
CA GLY A 111 14.10 15.26 15.73
C GLY A 111 13.56 14.37 14.61
N ILE A 112 14.33 13.37 14.21
CA ILE A 112 13.93 12.37 13.23
C ILE A 112 12.77 11.50 13.79
N LYS A 113 12.85 11.07 15.05
CA LYS A 113 11.77 10.31 15.73
C LYS A 113 10.50 11.15 15.82
N ASP A 114 10.60 12.43 16.15
CA ASP A 114 9.46 13.35 16.26
C ASP A 114 8.79 13.58 14.91
N VAL A 115 9.57 13.85 13.85
CA VAL A 115 9.03 13.99 12.49
C VAL A 115 8.32 12.73 12.06
N SER A 116 8.90 11.56 12.34
CA SER A 116 8.24 10.28 12.12
C SER A 116 6.92 10.21 12.89
N LEU A 117 6.93 10.53 14.20
CA LEU A 117 5.76 10.51 15.08
C LEU A 117 4.64 11.45 14.62
N ILE A 118 4.96 12.62 14.08
CA ILE A 118 3.92 13.56 13.61
C ILE A 118 3.43 13.11 12.22
N MET A 119 4.33 12.94 11.26
CA MET A 119 3.97 12.65 9.86
C MET A 119 3.27 11.29 9.73
N GLY A 120 3.78 10.25 10.39
CA GLY A 120 3.14 8.94 10.37
C GLY A 120 1.73 8.94 10.99
N SER A 121 1.46 9.84 11.95
CA SER A 121 0.18 9.87 12.67
C SER A 121 -0.86 10.55 11.81
N ILE A 122 -0.47 11.68 11.20
CA ILE A 122 -1.28 12.37 10.21
C ILE A 122 -1.59 11.45 9.04
N ALA A 123 -0.57 10.73 8.52
CA ALA A 123 -0.73 9.79 7.42
C ALA A 123 -1.67 8.63 7.78
N GLY A 124 -1.50 8.04 8.96
CA GLY A 124 -2.35 6.94 9.45
C GLY A 124 -3.79 7.36 9.73
N ILE A 125 -4.00 8.55 10.32
CA ILE A 125 -5.34 9.13 10.52
C ILE A 125 -6.01 9.42 9.18
N ALA A 126 -5.28 10.00 8.22
CA ALA A 126 -5.78 10.26 6.88
C ALA A 126 -6.17 8.95 6.17
N LEU A 127 -5.32 7.92 6.26
CA LEU A 127 -5.59 6.59 5.70
C LEU A 127 -6.86 5.97 6.32
N LEU A 128 -6.94 5.93 7.65
CA LEU A 128 -8.09 5.36 8.38
C LEU A 128 -9.38 6.10 8.06
N THR A 129 -9.35 7.43 8.08
CA THR A 129 -10.49 8.28 7.73
C THR A 129 -10.94 8.00 6.29
N GLY A 130 -9.99 7.95 5.35
CA GLY A 130 -10.26 7.62 3.96
C GLY A 130 -10.90 6.24 3.79
N VAL A 131 -10.39 5.21 4.48
CA VAL A 131 -10.95 3.85 4.45
C VAL A 131 -12.37 3.83 5.00
N VAL A 132 -12.62 4.45 6.16
CA VAL A 132 -13.95 4.50 6.78
C VAL A 132 -14.96 5.22 5.89
N LEU A 133 -14.59 6.37 5.32
CA LEU A 133 -15.46 7.11 4.40
C LEU A 133 -15.79 6.31 3.14
N LEU A 134 -14.79 5.64 2.53
CA LEU A 134 -14.99 4.82 1.34
C LEU A 134 -15.83 3.56 1.64
N LEU A 135 -15.64 2.94 2.81
CA LEU A 135 -16.43 1.81 3.25
C LEU A 135 -17.88 2.22 3.53
N GLY A 136 -18.09 3.34 4.22
CA GLY A 136 -19.42 3.92 4.46
C GLY A 136 -20.15 4.24 3.16
N ARG A 137 -19.47 4.87 2.19
CA ARG A 137 -20.03 5.08 0.84
C ARG A 137 -20.41 3.76 0.18
N ARG A 138 -19.62 2.70 0.35
CA ARG A 138 -19.87 1.39 -0.27
C ARG A 138 -21.09 0.66 0.32
N LEU A 139 -21.46 0.99 1.55
CA LEU A 139 -22.65 0.43 2.20
C LEU A 139 -23.96 1.10 1.76
N THR A 140 -23.90 2.21 1.01
CA THR A 140 -25.10 2.84 0.42
C THR A 140 -25.78 1.91 -0.60
N PRO A 141 -27.13 1.94 -0.75
CA PRO A 141 -27.87 1.00 -1.58
C PRO A 141 -27.34 0.89 -3.02
N THR A 142 -27.09 2.02 -3.66
CA THR A 142 -26.58 2.08 -5.03
C THR A 142 -25.21 1.43 -5.17
N CYS A 143 -24.29 1.71 -4.24
CA CYS A 143 -22.94 1.14 -4.31
C CYS A 143 -22.92 -0.32 -3.91
N ARG A 144 -23.74 -0.73 -2.94
CA ARG A 144 -23.86 -2.11 -2.48
C ARG A 144 -24.36 -3.03 -3.58
N PHE A 145 -25.30 -2.56 -4.39
CA PHE A 145 -25.86 -3.32 -5.52
C PHE A 145 -24.80 -3.71 -6.57
N ILE A 146 -23.82 -2.83 -6.83
CA ILE A 146 -22.78 -3.04 -7.84
C ILE A 146 -21.44 -3.56 -7.28
N SER A 147 -21.32 -3.71 -5.96
CA SER A 147 -20.05 -4.10 -5.32
C SER A 147 -19.92 -5.61 -5.22
N ILE A 148 -18.69 -6.11 -5.38
CA ILE A 148 -18.36 -7.52 -5.18
C ILE A 148 -17.57 -7.72 -3.88
N PHE A 149 -17.42 -8.97 -3.41
CA PHE A 149 -16.68 -9.29 -2.17
C PHE A 149 -15.31 -8.61 -2.08
N GLN A 150 -14.54 -8.64 -3.18
CA GLN A 150 -13.20 -8.05 -3.26
C GLN A 150 -13.17 -6.56 -2.90
N ASP A 151 -14.26 -5.84 -3.16
CA ASP A 151 -14.37 -4.41 -2.90
C ASP A 151 -14.51 -4.08 -1.41
N TYR A 152 -15.05 -5.01 -0.61
CA TYR A 152 -15.13 -4.91 0.84
C TYR A 152 -13.88 -5.46 1.50
N TYR A 153 -13.42 -6.63 1.04
CA TYR A 153 -12.28 -7.35 1.61
C TYR A 153 -11.02 -6.47 1.73
N VAL A 154 -10.66 -5.77 0.65
CA VAL A 154 -9.48 -4.88 0.65
C VAL A 154 -9.63 -3.73 1.65
N LEU A 155 -10.81 -3.10 1.72
CA LEU A 155 -11.05 -2.00 2.65
C LEU A 155 -11.02 -2.46 4.10
N VAL A 156 -11.57 -3.64 4.39
CA VAL A 156 -11.56 -4.22 5.74
C VAL A 156 -10.15 -4.62 6.17
N ILE A 157 -9.35 -5.21 5.29
CA ILE A 157 -7.94 -5.52 5.60
C ILE A 157 -7.15 -4.23 5.82
N LEU A 158 -7.30 -3.21 4.97
CA LEU A 158 -6.62 -1.93 5.16
C LEU A 158 -7.05 -1.23 6.44
N LEU A 159 -8.32 -1.36 6.85
CA LEU A 159 -8.80 -0.88 8.14
C LEU A 159 -8.07 -1.58 9.28
N GLY A 160 -7.97 -2.92 9.25
CA GLY A 160 -7.23 -3.70 10.24
C GLY A 160 -5.75 -3.35 10.31
N ILE A 161 -5.09 -3.22 9.15
CA ILE A 161 -3.68 -2.78 9.05
C ILE A 161 -3.51 -1.39 9.64
N GLY A 162 -4.40 -0.44 9.30
CA GLY A 162 -4.35 0.91 9.82
C GLY A 162 -4.55 0.96 11.35
N ILE A 163 -5.52 0.22 11.88
CA ILE A 163 -5.81 0.17 13.32
C ILE A 163 -4.61 -0.41 14.07
N THR A 164 -4.11 -1.56 13.62
CA THR A 164 -2.95 -2.20 14.26
C THR A 164 -1.68 -1.36 14.13
N GLY A 165 -1.49 -0.67 12.99
CA GLY A 165 -0.38 0.26 12.75
C GLY A 165 -0.40 1.46 13.70
N MET A 166 -1.56 2.11 13.86
CA MET A 166 -1.72 3.18 14.85
C MET A 166 -1.64 2.64 16.28
N GLY A 167 -2.02 1.38 16.51
CA GLY A 167 -1.92 0.72 17.81
C GLY A 167 -0.47 0.57 18.28
N MET A 168 0.44 0.18 17.39
CA MET A 168 1.88 0.18 17.69
C MET A 168 2.42 1.57 18.03
N ARG A 169 1.79 2.63 17.53
CA ARG A 169 2.25 3.99 17.78
C ARG A 169 1.72 4.58 19.09
N PHE A 170 0.50 4.26 19.48
CA PHE A 170 -0.13 4.87 20.66
C PHE A 170 -0.19 3.97 21.90
N PHE A 171 -0.12 2.65 21.72
CA PHE A 171 -0.31 1.71 22.83
C PHE A 171 0.91 0.82 23.08
N SER A 172 1.77 0.60 22.08
CA SER A 172 2.87 -0.34 22.22
C SER A 172 3.99 -0.01 21.24
N GLU A 173 4.80 0.98 21.62
CA GLU A 173 5.94 1.44 20.83
C GLU A 173 6.94 0.30 20.59
N ILE A 174 7.49 0.30 19.38
CA ILE A 174 8.51 -0.67 18.94
C ILE A 174 9.69 0.13 18.46
N GLU A 175 10.86 -0.29 18.90
CA GLU A 175 12.10 0.30 18.42
C GLU A 175 12.30 -0.06 16.95
N VAL A 176 12.53 0.97 16.13
CA VAL A 176 12.76 0.77 14.69
C VAL A 176 13.98 -0.13 14.43
N GLU A 177 14.96 -0.12 15.34
CA GLU A 177 16.14 -0.99 15.25
C GLU A 177 15.79 -2.47 15.34
N GLU A 178 14.82 -2.86 16.18
CA GLU A 178 14.33 -4.25 16.26
C GLU A 178 13.73 -4.70 14.91
N ILE A 179 12.99 -3.80 14.26
CA ILE A 179 12.42 -4.05 12.92
C ILE A 179 13.53 -4.16 11.87
N HIS A 180 14.59 -3.35 11.97
CA HIS A 180 15.74 -3.42 11.06
C HIS A 180 16.54 -4.72 11.22
N HIS A 181 16.79 -5.15 12.46
CA HIS A 181 17.45 -6.42 12.74
C HIS A 181 16.64 -7.59 12.16
N TYR A 182 15.33 -7.62 12.42
CA TYR A 182 14.45 -8.64 11.87
C TYR A 182 14.43 -8.63 10.33
N SER A 183 14.29 -7.44 9.73
CA SER A 183 14.26 -7.30 8.26
C SER A 183 15.55 -7.81 7.61
N ARG A 184 16.71 -7.51 8.22
CA ARG A 184 18.02 -8.06 7.79
C ARG A 184 18.07 -9.58 7.95
N GLY A 185 17.55 -10.12 9.05
CA GLY A 185 17.46 -11.57 9.27
C GLY A 185 16.63 -12.29 8.21
N VAL A 186 15.47 -11.74 7.84
CA VAL A 186 14.63 -12.29 6.75
C VAL A 186 15.41 -12.34 5.43
N LEU A 187 16.12 -11.26 5.09
CA LEU A 187 16.93 -11.18 3.87
C LEU A 187 18.16 -12.12 3.90
N ALA A 188 18.75 -12.33 5.07
CA ALA A 188 19.87 -13.24 5.28
C ALA A 188 19.45 -14.72 5.42
N PHE A 189 18.15 -15.04 5.26
CA PHE A 189 17.59 -16.38 5.49
C PHE A 189 17.77 -16.91 6.92
N SER A 190 17.88 -16.00 7.89
CA SER A 190 17.95 -16.30 9.33
C SER A 190 16.99 -15.38 10.11
N PRO A 191 15.66 -15.46 9.87
CA PRO A 191 14.71 -14.60 10.55
C PRO A 191 14.60 -15.02 12.02
N GLU A 192 14.63 -14.02 12.90
CA GLU A 192 14.33 -14.23 14.30
C GLU A 192 12.82 -14.36 14.49
N SER A 193 12.39 -15.34 15.28
CA SER A 193 10.96 -15.64 15.47
C SER A 193 10.29 -14.78 16.56
N GLU A 194 11.01 -13.83 17.16
CA GLU A 194 10.55 -13.14 18.38
C GLU A 194 10.67 -11.62 18.26
N ILE A 195 9.58 -10.96 17.85
CA ILE A 195 9.28 -9.57 18.21
C ILE A 195 8.10 -9.62 19.18
N LYS A 196 8.32 -9.28 20.45
CA LYS A 196 7.33 -9.48 21.52
C LYS A 196 6.31 -8.34 21.57
N ASN A 197 5.60 -8.13 20.46
CA ASN A 197 4.57 -7.11 20.33
C ASN A 197 3.35 -7.63 19.57
N ALA A 198 2.22 -7.75 20.27
CA ALA A 198 0.99 -8.28 19.70
C ALA A 198 0.42 -7.39 18.58
N TRP A 199 0.56 -6.06 18.69
CA TRP A 199 0.12 -5.13 17.65
C TRP A 199 0.93 -5.31 16.38
N PHE A 200 2.26 -5.50 16.51
CA PHE A 200 3.13 -5.82 15.37
C PHE A 200 2.83 -7.16 14.76
N MET A 201 2.64 -8.21 15.56
CA MET A 201 2.28 -9.54 15.05
C MET A 201 1.05 -9.46 14.14
N TRP A 202 -0.03 -8.82 14.61
CA TRP A 202 -1.25 -8.67 13.83
C TRP A 202 -1.07 -7.73 12.64
N HIS A 203 -0.37 -6.61 12.81
CA HIS A 203 -0.09 -5.69 11.71
C HIS A 203 0.69 -6.39 10.58
N PHE A 204 1.76 -7.08 10.94
CA PHE A 204 2.64 -7.80 10.04
C PHE A 204 1.90 -8.96 9.34
N PHE A 205 1.10 -9.72 10.08
CA PHE A 205 0.25 -10.77 9.50
C PHE A 205 -0.76 -10.21 8.47
N LEU A 206 -1.47 -9.13 8.81
CA LEU A 206 -2.45 -8.51 7.91
C LEU A 206 -1.78 -7.89 6.68
N ALA A 207 -0.63 -7.24 6.86
CA ALA A 207 0.16 -6.69 5.77
C ALA A 207 0.64 -7.78 4.80
N GLN A 208 1.18 -8.88 5.32
CA GLN A 208 1.58 -10.04 4.51
C GLN A 208 0.39 -10.64 3.74
N THR A 209 -0.76 -10.78 4.41
CA THR A 209 -2.00 -11.24 3.78
C THR A 209 -2.43 -10.33 2.62
N LEU A 210 -2.35 -9.01 2.82
CA LEU A 210 -2.64 -8.03 1.76
C LEU A 210 -1.68 -8.18 0.58
N ILE A 211 -0.38 -8.37 0.84
CA ILE A 211 0.66 -8.51 -0.19
C ILE A 211 0.47 -9.81 -0.99
N ILE A 212 0.15 -10.93 -0.34
CA ILE A 212 -0.20 -12.19 -1.03
C ILE A 212 -1.41 -12.00 -1.94
N TYR A 213 -2.43 -11.28 -1.45
CA TYR A 213 -3.65 -11.03 -2.21
C TYR A 213 -3.48 -9.99 -3.33
N PHE A 214 -2.49 -9.10 -3.21
CA PHE A 214 -2.24 -7.97 -4.10
C PHE A 214 -2.30 -8.32 -5.60
N PRO A 215 -1.52 -9.28 -6.14
CA PRO A 215 -1.47 -9.55 -7.57
C PRO A 215 -2.79 -10.10 -8.16
N PHE A 216 -3.63 -10.69 -7.32
CA PHE A 216 -4.89 -11.31 -7.71
C PHE A 216 -6.11 -10.40 -7.53
N SER A 217 -5.87 -9.17 -7.07
CA SER A 217 -6.91 -8.22 -6.70
C SER A 217 -6.95 -6.99 -7.60
N LYS A 218 -7.88 -6.08 -7.31
CA LYS A 218 -7.95 -4.75 -7.93
C LYS A 218 -6.75 -3.86 -7.54
N LEU A 219 -5.94 -4.21 -6.54
CA LEU A 219 -4.76 -3.45 -6.10
C LEU A 219 -3.65 -3.40 -7.16
N ILE A 220 -3.61 -4.39 -8.06
CA ILE A 220 -2.67 -4.44 -9.18
C ILE A 220 -2.80 -3.20 -10.11
N HIS A 221 -3.84 -2.38 -9.95
CA HIS A 221 -3.98 -1.11 -10.68
C HIS A 221 -2.77 -0.18 -10.57
N LEU A 222 -2.00 -0.28 -9.46
CA LEU A 222 -0.75 0.45 -9.27
C LEU A 222 0.25 0.17 -10.41
N PHE A 223 0.36 -1.09 -10.83
CA PHE A 223 1.24 -1.49 -11.94
C PHE A 223 0.52 -1.45 -13.28
N SER A 224 -0.79 -1.74 -13.32
CA SER A 224 -1.49 -1.88 -14.58
C SER A 224 -1.64 -0.56 -15.31
N LYS A 225 -2.02 0.55 -14.65
CA LYS A 225 -2.18 1.86 -15.33
C LYS A 225 -0.95 2.28 -16.13
N PRO A 226 0.26 2.39 -15.51
CA PRO A 226 1.44 2.80 -16.26
C PRO A 226 1.83 1.77 -17.32
N VAL A 227 1.70 0.47 -17.05
CA VAL A 227 2.05 -0.58 -18.02
C VAL A 227 1.06 -0.60 -19.20
N THR A 228 -0.25 -0.52 -19.00
CA THR A 228 -1.18 -0.58 -20.12
C THR A 228 -1.18 0.71 -20.95
N GLU A 229 -1.04 1.87 -20.31
CA GLU A 229 -1.12 3.16 -21.02
C GLU A 229 0.21 3.57 -21.69
N ALA A 230 1.36 3.18 -21.14
CA ALA A 230 2.64 3.35 -21.84
C ALA A 230 2.77 2.43 -23.08
N TRP A 231 1.94 1.39 -23.19
CA TRP A 231 2.03 0.39 -24.26
C TRP A 231 0.99 0.61 -25.36
N THR A 232 -0.03 1.42 -25.12
CA THR A 232 -1.02 1.88 -26.12
C THR A 232 -0.57 3.14 -26.87
N THR A 233 0.54 3.76 -26.45
CA THR A 233 1.12 4.97 -27.07
C THR A 233 2.23 4.69 -28.08
N ARG A 234 2.61 3.42 -28.24
CA ARG A 234 3.46 2.94 -29.34
C ARG A 234 2.61 2.46 -30.50
#